data_AF-A0A6G8C8Q0-F1
#
_entry.id   AF-A0A6G8C8Q0-F1
#
_cell.length_a   1.000
_cell.length_b   1.000
_cell.length_c   1.000
_cell.angle_alpha   90.00
_cell.angle_beta   90.00
_cell.angle_gamma   90.00
#
_symmetry.space_group_name_H-M   'P 1'
#
loop_
_entity.id
_entity.type
_entity.pdbx_description
1 polymer ?
#
loop_
_entity_poly.entity_id
_entity_poly.type
_entity_poly.pdbx_seq_one_letter_code
_entity_poly.pdbx_strand_id
1 'polypeptide(L)'
;MAHINSTYHDLARLVYKKLTKTNYPQPSESILHHLFENLFFTSLKTEEGQLIKVTVTFIDPADPDPTPPERIVADRWNYIHFRKRIPFTVKNIVKLSKAADPWSSSLAVYYDANNELFIWGMIDQAVHYQDFLNYETESGSEQPGFFQTTISDIGSIYVMLDYELIATLKQNTLISNYVDVFRKGTVNNILKSFSEPYKKAIRSYIKKQYKDEDPRDWDEYIETSIIQSLSRILLKTQNYHHGGAFLITPYKKAGLNVKHELSYDRLCKAIINYIQLNISHYKYSNAIANEFSKDEKNLVPVSLYVSENVSEAKKKETSDEIKGAIRFISSLSCIDGLVVLSTDLKVKGFGTVIRSKPLPQYVYVCRSATVRDDKVTAVSPNQFGTRHCSMFSYCWNNNGSLGFVISQDGDIRAITRVEDKLVIWENIKVQQFIKSEKISKPLHIKSDLDKQLAQPIASEHQED
;
A
#
# COMPACT_ATOMS: atom_id res chain seq x y z
N MET A 1 -0.20 -30.93 5.33
CA MET A 1 -1.61 -30.61 5.06
C MET A 1 -1.79 -30.59 3.56
N ALA A 2 -2.79 -31.30 3.01
CA ALA A 2 -3.06 -31.24 1.58
C ALA A 2 -3.35 -29.78 1.20
N HIS A 3 -2.59 -29.23 0.26
CA HIS A 3 -2.90 -27.92 -0.32
C HIS A 3 -4.19 -28.07 -1.10
N ILE A 4 -5.31 -27.66 -0.51
CA ILE A 4 -6.57 -27.54 -1.23
C ILE A 4 -6.41 -26.32 -2.13
N ASN A 5 -6.42 -26.55 -3.44
CA ASN A 5 -6.42 -25.48 -4.42
C ASN A 5 -7.69 -24.66 -4.27
N SER A 6 -7.54 -23.37 -3.98
CA SER A 6 -8.64 -22.41 -4.00
C SER A 6 -9.04 -22.09 -5.43
N THR A 7 -10.31 -21.76 -5.63
CA THR A 7 -10.89 -21.46 -6.94
C THR A 7 -11.64 -20.13 -6.91
N TYR A 8 -12.14 -19.70 -8.07
CA TYR A 8 -13.03 -18.54 -8.17
C TYR A 8 -14.33 -18.71 -7.36
N HIS A 9 -14.78 -19.94 -7.09
CA HIS A 9 -15.90 -20.21 -6.18
C HIS A 9 -15.57 -19.84 -4.73
N ASP A 10 -14.35 -20.13 -4.28
CA ASP A 10 -13.93 -19.80 -2.91
C ASP A 10 -13.76 -18.29 -2.74
N LEU A 11 -13.27 -17.60 -3.78
CA LEU A 11 -13.23 -16.14 -3.82
C LEU A 11 -14.65 -15.56 -3.71
N ALA A 12 -15.58 -16.06 -4.51
CA ALA A 12 -16.95 -15.57 -4.54
C ALA A 12 -17.67 -15.74 -3.20
N ARG A 13 -17.54 -16.93 -2.58
CA ARG A 13 -18.10 -17.22 -1.26
C ARG A 13 -17.53 -16.30 -0.17
N LEU A 14 -16.22 -16.05 -0.20
CA LEU A 14 -15.57 -15.16 0.76
C LEU A 14 -16.06 -13.72 0.60
N VAL A 15 -16.10 -13.23 -0.64
CA VAL A 15 -16.60 -11.88 -0.96
C VAL A 15 -18.06 -11.76 -0.53
N TYR A 16 -18.91 -12.72 -0.88
CA TYR A 16 -20.31 -12.74 -0.45
C TYR A 16 -20.45 -12.60 1.07
N LYS A 17 -19.74 -13.44 1.84
CA LYS A 17 -19.75 -13.40 3.32
C LYS A 17 -19.25 -12.07 3.90
N LYS A 18 -18.39 -11.35 3.18
CA LYS A 18 -17.91 -10.02 3.58
C LYS A 18 -18.92 -8.94 3.24
N LEU A 19 -19.51 -9.00 2.04
CA LEU A 19 -20.53 -8.05 1.59
C LEU A 19 -21.82 -8.16 2.41
N THR A 20 -22.17 -9.35 2.94
CA THR A 20 -23.31 -9.55 3.88
C THR A 20 -23.23 -8.75 5.17
N LYS A 21 -22.08 -8.14 5.45
CA LYS A 21 -21.89 -7.25 6.61
C LYS A 21 -22.09 -5.79 6.27
N THR A 22 -22.45 -5.46 5.04
CA THR A 22 -22.73 -4.10 4.60
C THR A 22 -24.22 -3.84 4.58
N ASN A 23 -24.61 -2.56 4.68
CA ASN A 23 -26.02 -2.15 4.63
C ASN A 23 -26.53 -1.90 3.20
N TYR A 24 -25.74 -2.24 2.17
CA TYR A 24 -26.10 -2.02 0.78
C TYR A 24 -26.82 -3.23 0.20
N PRO A 25 -27.64 -3.06 -0.86
CA PRO A 25 -28.18 -4.17 -1.64
C PRO A 25 -27.04 -5.05 -2.18
N GLN A 26 -27.09 -6.34 -1.89
CA GLN A 26 -26.02 -7.27 -2.23
C GLN A 26 -26.42 -8.18 -3.38
N PRO A 27 -25.51 -8.45 -4.33
CA PRO A 27 -25.72 -9.52 -5.29
C PRO A 27 -25.76 -10.87 -4.59
N SER A 28 -26.52 -11.82 -5.15
CA SER A 28 -26.50 -13.20 -4.70
C SER A 28 -25.11 -13.84 -4.88
N GLU A 29 -24.80 -14.88 -4.11
CA GLU A 29 -23.55 -15.65 -4.28
C GLU A 29 -23.41 -16.18 -5.71
N SER A 30 -24.53 -16.56 -6.36
CA SER A 30 -24.54 -17.00 -7.77
C SER A 30 -24.08 -15.91 -8.73
N ILE A 31 -24.51 -14.65 -8.55
CA ILE A 31 -24.05 -13.53 -9.39
C ILE A 31 -22.54 -13.33 -9.22
N LEU A 32 -22.04 -13.40 -7.98
CA LEU A 32 -20.60 -13.29 -7.71
C LEU A 32 -19.81 -14.46 -8.31
N HIS A 33 -20.37 -15.68 -8.31
CA HIS A 33 -19.77 -16.83 -8.99
C HIS A 33 -19.56 -16.53 -10.49
N HIS A 34 -20.63 -16.13 -11.19
CA HIS A 34 -20.55 -15.80 -12.62
C HIS A 34 -19.60 -14.63 -12.91
N LEU A 35 -19.56 -13.63 -12.02
CA LEU A 35 -18.65 -12.49 -12.11
C LEU A 35 -17.19 -12.96 -12.07
N PHE A 36 -16.81 -13.67 -11.00
CA PHE A 36 -15.42 -14.10 -10.81
C PHE A 36 -15.01 -15.22 -11.75
N GLU A 37 -15.93 -16.07 -12.20
CA GLU A 37 -15.66 -17.07 -13.24
C GLU A 37 -15.25 -16.41 -14.55
N ASN A 38 -16.06 -15.47 -15.07
CA ASN A 38 -15.75 -14.75 -16.30
C ASN A 38 -14.43 -13.97 -16.18
N LEU A 39 -14.17 -13.34 -15.04
CA LEU A 39 -12.90 -12.65 -14.80
C LEU A 39 -11.71 -13.60 -14.71
N PHE A 40 -11.88 -14.77 -14.09
CA PHE A 40 -10.82 -15.76 -13.96
C PHE A 40 -10.44 -16.30 -15.33
N PHE A 41 -11.41 -16.73 -16.13
CA PHE A 41 -11.12 -17.18 -17.49
C PHE A 41 -10.60 -16.07 -18.40
N THR A 42 -11.02 -14.82 -18.19
CA THR A 42 -10.45 -13.64 -18.87
C THR A 42 -8.98 -13.47 -18.52
N SER A 43 -8.59 -13.64 -17.25
CA SER A 43 -7.19 -13.50 -16.81
C SER A 43 -6.24 -14.50 -17.45
N LEU A 44 -6.77 -15.63 -17.96
CA LEU A 44 -6.01 -16.65 -18.68
C LEU A 44 -5.90 -16.37 -20.19
N LYS A 45 -6.55 -15.32 -20.69
CA LYS A 45 -6.49 -14.91 -22.09
C LYS A 45 -5.40 -13.87 -22.31
N THR A 46 -5.08 -13.68 -23.58
CA THR A 46 -4.22 -12.62 -24.08
C THR A 46 -4.94 -11.94 -25.24
N GLU A 47 -4.69 -10.65 -25.43
CA GLU A 47 -5.15 -9.90 -26.59
C GLU A 47 -3.94 -9.13 -27.14
N GLU A 48 -3.68 -9.27 -28.44
CA GLU A 48 -2.50 -8.70 -29.11
C GLU A 48 -1.16 -9.10 -28.43
N GLY A 49 -1.10 -10.33 -27.90
CA GLY A 49 0.09 -10.86 -27.22
C GLY A 49 0.34 -10.29 -25.81
N GLN A 50 -0.54 -9.42 -25.31
CA GLN A 50 -0.44 -8.87 -23.96
C GLN A 50 -1.42 -9.56 -23.01
N LEU A 51 -1.00 -9.66 -21.75
CA LEU A 51 -1.86 -10.13 -20.65
C LEU A 51 -3.02 -9.16 -20.44
N ILE A 52 -4.18 -9.72 -20.08
CA ILE A 52 -5.36 -8.93 -19.78
C ILE A 52 -5.25 -8.38 -18.36
N LYS A 53 -5.29 -7.05 -18.25
CA LYS A 53 -5.45 -6.33 -16.99
C LYS A 53 -6.67 -5.44 -17.14
N VAL A 54 -7.61 -5.53 -16.20
CA VAL A 54 -8.85 -4.75 -16.24
C VAL A 54 -9.43 -4.65 -14.84
N THR A 55 -9.92 -3.46 -14.49
CA THR A 55 -10.74 -3.24 -13.30
C THR A 55 -12.21 -3.24 -13.70
N VAL A 56 -13.03 -3.96 -12.95
CA VAL A 56 -14.49 -3.96 -13.04
C VAL A 56 -15.04 -3.34 -11.77
N THR A 57 -15.89 -2.34 -11.93
CA THR A 57 -16.66 -1.75 -10.84
C THR A 57 -18.06 -2.31 -10.88
N PHE A 58 -18.51 -2.88 -9.75
CA PHE A 58 -19.88 -3.37 -9.60
C PHE A 58 -20.77 -2.21 -9.13
N ILE A 59 -21.65 -1.72 -10.01
CA ILE A 59 -22.36 -0.45 -9.83
C ILE A 59 -23.72 -0.48 -10.53
N ASP A 60 -24.76 -0.03 -9.82
CA ASP A 60 -26.13 -0.01 -10.35
C ASP A 60 -26.28 1.15 -11.36
N PRO A 61 -26.69 0.89 -12.62
CA PRO A 61 -26.95 1.98 -13.57
C PRO A 61 -28.16 2.86 -13.21
N ALA A 62 -29.08 2.38 -12.35
CA ALA A 62 -30.23 3.15 -11.90
C ALA A 62 -29.88 4.11 -10.75
N ASP A 63 -28.85 3.79 -9.97
CA ASP A 63 -28.36 4.58 -8.84
C ASP A 63 -26.82 4.50 -8.76
N PRO A 64 -26.10 5.06 -9.76
CA PRO A 64 -24.65 4.92 -9.86
C PRO A 64 -23.90 5.74 -8.80
N ASP A 65 -24.55 6.75 -8.21
CA ASP A 65 -23.95 7.67 -7.25
C ASP A 65 -24.97 8.03 -6.16
N PRO A 66 -25.20 7.14 -5.18
CA PRO A 66 -26.27 7.29 -4.19
C PRO A 66 -26.03 8.44 -3.20
N THR A 67 -24.77 8.85 -3.01
CA THR A 67 -24.37 9.88 -2.06
C THR A 67 -23.44 10.89 -2.75
N PRO A 68 -23.96 11.67 -3.73
CA PRO A 68 -23.14 12.65 -4.41
C PRO A 68 -22.67 13.73 -3.44
N PRO A 69 -21.45 14.27 -3.58
CA PRO A 69 -20.95 15.34 -2.73
C PRO A 69 -21.80 16.60 -2.94
N GLU A 70 -21.99 17.37 -1.86
CA GLU A 70 -22.73 18.64 -1.90
C GLU A 70 -22.14 19.62 -2.93
N ARG A 71 -20.82 19.58 -3.10
CA ARG A 71 -20.09 20.33 -4.13
C ARG A 71 -19.48 19.37 -5.14
N ILE A 72 -19.84 19.54 -6.40
CA ILE A 72 -19.17 18.86 -7.51
C ILE A 72 -17.72 19.37 -7.58
N VAL A 73 -16.77 18.47 -7.38
CA VAL A 73 -15.35 18.74 -7.55
C VAL A 73 -14.89 18.24 -8.92
N ALA A 74 -13.97 18.98 -9.56
CA ALA A 74 -13.45 18.63 -10.88
C ALA A 74 -12.67 17.31 -10.86
N ASP A 75 -12.05 17.00 -9.73
CA ASP A 75 -11.28 15.79 -9.49
C ASP A 75 -12.14 14.69 -8.85
N ARG A 76 -13.20 14.29 -9.54
CA ARG A 76 -14.07 13.17 -9.13
C ARG A 76 -14.27 12.22 -10.30
N TRP A 77 -14.43 10.95 -9.97
CA TRP A 77 -14.76 9.93 -10.95
C TRP A 77 -16.07 10.27 -11.68
N ASN A 78 -16.18 9.83 -12.93
CA ASN A 78 -17.37 10.04 -13.75
C ASN A 78 -17.77 8.73 -14.45
N TYR A 79 -19.07 8.51 -14.67
CA TYR A 79 -19.58 7.32 -15.33
C TYR A 79 -20.08 7.65 -16.75
N ILE A 80 -19.65 6.85 -17.72
CA ILE A 80 -19.96 7.03 -19.15
C ILE A 80 -20.77 5.84 -19.63
N HIS A 81 -22.03 6.11 -19.98
CA HIS A 81 -22.95 5.10 -20.48
C HIS A 81 -22.61 4.68 -21.92
N PHE A 82 -22.60 3.37 -22.15
CA PHE A 82 -22.68 2.86 -23.51
C PHE A 82 -24.11 2.97 -24.03
N ARG A 83 -24.25 3.26 -25.33
CA ARG A 83 -25.56 3.32 -25.99
C ARG A 83 -26.33 2.00 -25.93
N LYS A 84 -25.61 0.88 -25.85
CA LYS A 84 -26.17 -0.46 -25.71
C LYS A 84 -25.41 -1.21 -24.62
N ARG A 85 -26.14 -1.94 -23.78
CA ARG A 85 -25.55 -2.88 -22.82
C ARG A 85 -24.81 -3.98 -23.59
N ILE A 86 -23.64 -4.37 -23.08
CA ILE A 86 -22.80 -5.41 -23.65
C ILE A 86 -22.84 -6.63 -22.72
N PRO A 87 -23.11 -7.84 -23.22
CA PRO A 87 -23.10 -9.03 -22.38
C PRO A 87 -21.76 -9.24 -21.66
N PHE A 88 -21.79 -9.53 -20.36
CA PHE A 88 -20.58 -9.77 -19.57
C PHE A 88 -20.03 -11.17 -19.84
N THR A 89 -19.22 -11.28 -20.89
CA THR A 89 -18.60 -12.54 -21.33
C THR A 89 -17.10 -12.37 -21.46
N VAL A 90 -16.34 -13.45 -21.29
CA VAL A 90 -14.88 -13.47 -21.48
C VAL A 90 -14.46 -12.74 -22.77
N LYS A 91 -15.12 -13.04 -23.90
CA LYS A 91 -14.81 -12.42 -25.20
C LYS A 91 -14.95 -10.89 -25.17
N ASN A 92 -16.01 -10.37 -24.56
CA ASN A 92 -16.26 -8.93 -24.51
C ASN A 92 -15.33 -8.23 -23.51
N ILE A 93 -15.04 -8.87 -22.36
CA ILE A 93 -14.13 -8.31 -21.36
C ILE A 93 -12.71 -8.22 -21.93
N VAL A 94 -12.23 -9.27 -22.60
CA VAL A 94 -10.92 -9.28 -23.29
C VAL A 94 -10.81 -8.09 -24.25
N LYS A 95 -11.82 -7.88 -25.10
CA LYS A 95 -11.82 -6.75 -26.05
C LYS A 95 -11.86 -5.38 -25.37
N LEU A 96 -12.74 -5.20 -24.39
CA LEU A 96 -12.93 -3.91 -23.73
C LEU A 96 -11.79 -3.56 -22.78
N SER A 97 -11.08 -4.55 -22.24
CA SER A 97 -9.91 -4.33 -21.37
C SER A 97 -8.85 -3.44 -21.99
N LYS A 98 -8.70 -3.48 -23.33
CA LYS A 98 -7.75 -2.62 -24.06
C LYS A 98 -8.08 -1.13 -24.02
N ALA A 99 -9.35 -0.80 -23.79
CA ALA A 99 -9.81 0.57 -23.60
C ALA A 99 -9.93 0.95 -22.12
N ALA A 100 -9.87 -0.02 -21.21
CA ALA A 100 -10.09 0.17 -19.78
C ALA A 100 -8.80 -0.07 -18.98
N ASP A 101 -7.85 0.87 -19.05
CA ASP A 101 -6.61 0.84 -18.27
C ASP A 101 -6.95 0.85 -16.77
N PRO A 102 -6.56 -0.19 -15.99
CA PRO A 102 -6.80 -0.25 -14.54
C PRO A 102 -6.25 0.92 -13.73
N TRP A 103 -5.29 1.69 -14.28
CA TRP A 103 -4.72 2.85 -13.60
C TRP A 103 -5.66 4.08 -13.61
N SER A 104 -6.53 4.19 -14.62
CA SER A 104 -7.37 5.37 -14.83
C SER A 104 -8.83 5.06 -15.13
N SER A 105 -9.22 3.81 -15.29
CA SER A 105 -10.59 3.48 -15.69
C SER A 105 -11.01 2.09 -15.29
N SER A 106 -12.32 1.87 -15.28
CA SER A 106 -12.90 0.55 -15.05
C SER A 106 -14.15 0.32 -15.90
N LEU A 107 -14.51 -0.95 -16.10
CA LEU A 107 -15.78 -1.32 -16.72
C LEU A 107 -16.89 -1.27 -15.68
N ALA A 108 -17.99 -0.59 -16.00
CA ALA A 108 -19.16 -0.51 -15.13
C ALA A 108 -20.07 -1.71 -15.40
N VAL A 109 -20.27 -2.55 -14.38
CA VAL A 109 -20.96 -3.85 -14.50
C VAL A 109 -22.09 -3.94 -13.50
N TYR A 110 -23.20 -4.50 -13.95
CA TYR A 110 -24.34 -4.84 -13.12
C TYR A 110 -25.07 -6.08 -13.66
N TYR A 111 -26.20 -6.43 -13.05
CA TYR A 111 -27.04 -7.55 -13.45
C TYR A 111 -28.48 -7.10 -13.69
N ASP A 112 -29.22 -7.87 -14.49
CA ASP A 112 -30.63 -7.58 -14.77
C ASP A 112 -31.58 -8.40 -13.88
N ALA A 113 -32.89 -8.28 -14.13
CA ALA A 113 -33.91 -9.03 -13.38
C ALA A 113 -33.81 -10.56 -13.55
N ASN A 114 -33.11 -11.04 -14.58
CA ASN A 114 -32.84 -12.46 -14.82
C ASN A 114 -31.51 -12.92 -14.18
N ASN A 115 -30.85 -12.04 -13.42
CA ASN A 115 -29.50 -12.23 -12.86
C ASN A 115 -28.40 -12.38 -13.92
N GLU A 116 -28.61 -11.89 -15.15
CA GLU A 116 -27.58 -11.89 -16.19
C GLU A 116 -26.69 -10.66 -16.07
N LEU A 117 -25.37 -10.87 -16.03
CA LEU A 117 -24.39 -9.80 -15.94
C LEU A 117 -24.23 -9.06 -17.28
N PHE A 118 -24.16 -7.74 -17.22
CA PHE A 118 -23.89 -6.87 -18.37
C PHE A 118 -22.93 -5.73 -18.02
N ILE A 119 -22.21 -5.28 -19.04
CA ILE A 119 -21.40 -4.06 -19.02
C ILE A 119 -22.27 -2.94 -19.57
N TRP A 120 -22.54 -1.91 -18.79
CA TRP A 120 -23.39 -0.79 -19.19
C TRP A 120 -22.61 0.48 -19.53
N GLY A 121 -21.32 0.53 -19.17
CA GLY A 121 -20.50 1.70 -19.40
C GLY A 121 -19.07 1.53 -18.91
N MET A 122 -18.41 2.67 -18.76
CA MET A 122 -17.09 2.79 -18.16
C MET A 122 -17.11 3.83 -17.05
N ILE A 123 -16.23 3.68 -16.08
CA ILE A 123 -15.96 4.72 -15.10
C ILE A 123 -14.60 5.31 -15.43
N ASP A 124 -14.59 6.61 -15.68
CA ASP A 124 -13.38 7.42 -15.73
C ASP A 124 -12.96 7.70 -14.29
N GLN A 125 -11.80 7.17 -13.92
CA GLN A 125 -11.27 7.22 -12.56
C GLN A 125 -10.02 8.09 -12.58
N ALA A 126 -10.06 9.19 -11.84
CA ALA A 126 -8.87 9.99 -11.66
C ALA A 126 -7.77 9.14 -10.98
N VAL A 127 -6.52 9.30 -11.43
CA VAL A 127 -5.34 8.52 -11.00
C VAL A 127 -5.09 8.51 -9.48
N HIS A 128 -5.76 9.40 -8.74
CA HIS A 128 -5.63 9.61 -7.31
C HIS A 128 -5.98 8.39 -6.44
N TYR A 129 -6.87 7.51 -6.89
CA TYR A 129 -7.18 6.29 -6.12
C TYR A 129 -5.94 5.39 -6.00
N GLN A 130 -5.25 5.16 -7.13
CA GLN A 130 -4.02 4.36 -7.14
C GLN A 130 -2.84 5.09 -6.52
N ASP A 131 -2.75 6.41 -6.69
CA ASP A 131 -1.72 7.19 -6.04
C ASP A 131 -1.82 7.07 -4.50
N PHE A 132 -3.03 7.15 -3.94
CA PHE A 132 -3.23 7.01 -2.50
C PHE A 132 -2.90 5.61 -1.99
N LEU A 133 -3.36 4.55 -2.67
CA LEU A 133 -3.02 3.16 -2.31
C LEU A 133 -1.50 2.91 -2.28
N ASN A 134 -0.76 3.63 -3.11
CA ASN A 134 0.68 3.51 -3.26
C ASN A 134 1.48 4.59 -2.52
N TYR A 135 0.86 5.38 -1.62
CA TYR A 135 1.51 6.45 -0.84
C TYR A 135 2.11 7.60 -1.69
N GLU A 136 1.56 7.87 -2.86
CA GLU A 136 1.96 8.98 -3.74
C GLU A 136 1.18 10.27 -3.48
N THR A 137 0.06 10.19 -2.74
CA THR A 137 -0.77 11.31 -2.26
C THR A 137 -1.17 11.12 -0.80
N GLU A 138 -1.49 12.21 -0.11
CA GLU A 138 -1.92 12.21 1.31
C GLU A 138 -3.42 11.93 1.47
N SER A 139 -4.22 12.24 0.45
CA SER A 139 -5.65 11.97 0.39
C SER A 139 -5.99 11.01 -0.75
N GLY A 140 -7.01 10.19 -0.50
CA GLY A 140 -7.59 9.30 -1.48
C GLY A 140 -8.88 9.88 -2.07
N SER A 141 -9.22 9.46 -3.27
CA SER A 141 -10.53 9.74 -3.87
C SER A 141 -11.60 8.75 -3.37
N GLU A 142 -12.86 9.12 -3.54
CA GLU A 142 -13.97 8.20 -3.32
C GLU A 142 -13.90 7.02 -4.30
N GLN A 143 -14.16 5.79 -3.81
CA GLN A 143 -14.27 4.63 -4.69
C GLN A 143 -15.68 4.59 -5.31
N PRO A 144 -15.82 4.54 -6.64
CA PRO A 144 -17.12 4.39 -7.29
C PRO A 144 -17.71 3.01 -7.06
N GLY A 145 -19.04 2.94 -7.11
CA GLY A 145 -19.81 1.70 -7.05
C GLY A 145 -19.74 1.00 -5.70
N PHE A 146 -20.25 -0.22 -5.68
CA PHE A 146 -20.31 -1.02 -4.46
C PHE A 146 -18.94 -1.60 -4.10
N PHE A 147 -18.32 -2.34 -5.02
CA PHE A 147 -16.96 -2.86 -4.89
C PHE A 147 -16.26 -2.89 -6.24
N GLN A 148 -14.94 -3.03 -6.22
CA GLN A 148 -14.12 -3.20 -7.41
C GLN A 148 -13.41 -4.53 -7.40
N THR A 149 -13.24 -5.10 -8.59
CA THR A 149 -12.44 -6.31 -8.79
C THR A 149 -11.50 -6.10 -9.95
N THR A 150 -10.24 -6.48 -9.79
CA THR A 150 -9.20 -6.22 -10.79
C THR A 150 -8.48 -7.51 -11.15
N ILE A 151 -8.31 -7.73 -12.45
CA ILE A 151 -7.37 -8.70 -12.97
C ILE A 151 -5.98 -8.06 -12.95
N SER A 152 -5.10 -8.60 -12.11
CA SER A 152 -3.75 -8.08 -11.90
C SER A 152 -2.68 -8.82 -12.72
N ASP A 153 -2.87 -10.12 -12.89
CA ASP A 153 -1.98 -11.03 -13.60
C ASP A 153 -2.73 -12.31 -14.00
N ILE A 154 -2.06 -13.25 -14.66
CA ILE A 154 -2.60 -14.55 -15.07
C ILE A 154 -3.13 -15.30 -13.85
N GLY A 155 -4.42 -15.63 -13.87
CA GLY A 155 -5.10 -16.31 -12.77
C GLY A 155 -5.15 -15.50 -11.48
N SER A 156 -4.88 -14.19 -11.52
CA SER A 156 -4.75 -13.34 -10.33
C SER A 156 -5.78 -12.23 -10.29
N ILE A 157 -6.76 -12.37 -9.39
CA ILE A 157 -7.87 -11.43 -9.20
C ILE A 157 -7.87 -10.94 -7.76
N TYR A 158 -8.00 -9.64 -7.55
CA TYR A 158 -8.23 -9.08 -6.22
C TYR A 158 -9.50 -8.25 -6.18
N VAL A 159 -10.10 -8.17 -4.99
CA VAL A 159 -11.37 -7.49 -4.73
C VAL A 159 -11.18 -6.44 -3.64
N MET A 160 -11.54 -5.20 -3.96
CA MET A 160 -11.45 -4.03 -3.09
C MET A 160 -12.84 -3.49 -2.75
N LEU A 161 -13.01 -3.08 -1.51
CA LEU A 161 -14.15 -2.30 -1.04
C LEU A 161 -13.64 -1.03 -0.39
N ASP A 162 -13.88 0.11 -1.03
CA ASP A 162 -13.24 1.40 -0.75
C ASP A 162 -11.71 1.28 -0.82
N TYR A 163 -11.02 1.17 0.32
CA TYR A 163 -9.58 0.91 0.42
C TYR A 163 -9.28 -0.40 1.16
N GLU A 164 -10.29 -1.23 1.45
CA GLU A 164 -10.14 -2.52 2.12
C GLU A 164 -9.98 -3.62 1.09
N LEU A 165 -8.83 -4.30 1.13
CA LEU A 165 -8.66 -5.54 0.40
C LEU A 165 -9.49 -6.66 1.04
N ILE A 166 -10.50 -7.13 0.31
CA ILE A 166 -11.39 -8.20 0.76
C ILE A 166 -10.71 -9.56 0.59
N ALA A 167 -10.19 -9.82 -0.60
CA ALA A 167 -9.44 -11.02 -0.92
C ALA A 167 -8.67 -10.88 -2.24
N THR A 168 -7.68 -11.75 -2.41
CA THR A 168 -6.93 -11.97 -3.64
C THR A 168 -6.90 -13.45 -3.94
N LEU A 169 -7.43 -13.88 -5.08
CA LEU A 169 -7.17 -15.20 -5.63
C LEU A 169 -5.94 -15.09 -6.51
N LYS A 170 -4.83 -15.69 -6.07
CA LYS A 170 -3.59 -15.80 -6.85
C LYS A 170 -3.45 -17.25 -7.33
N GLN A 171 -3.83 -17.49 -8.58
CA GLN A 171 -3.90 -18.81 -9.21
C GLN A 171 -4.76 -19.77 -8.38
N ASN A 172 -4.13 -20.65 -7.61
CA ASN A 172 -4.77 -21.66 -6.76
C ASN A 172 -4.75 -21.29 -5.26
N THR A 173 -4.34 -20.07 -4.90
CA THR A 173 -4.19 -19.64 -3.51
C THR A 173 -5.08 -18.44 -3.20
N LEU A 174 -5.99 -18.59 -2.23
CA LEU A 174 -6.81 -17.49 -1.74
C LEU A 174 -6.14 -16.78 -0.56
N ILE A 175 -5.85 -15.50 -0.73
CA ILE A 175 -5.24 -14.62 0.26
C ILE A 175 -6.31 -13.64 0.74
N SER A 176 -6.73 -13.76 2.00
CA SER A 176 -7.74 -12.86 2.59
C SER A 176 -7.15 -11.89 3.62
N ASN A 177 -5.84 -11.99 3.89
CA ASN A 177 -5.17 -11.15 4.86
C ASN A 177 -3.69 -11.05 4.52
N TYR A 178 -3.20 -9.83 4.36
CA TYR A 178 -1.78 -9.54 4.19
C TYR A 178 -1.15 -9.29 5.54
N VAL A 179 0.05 -9.81 5.76
CA VAL A 179 0.73 -9.64 7.04
C VAL A 179 1.31 -8.23 7.11
N ASP A 180 0.78 -7.40 8.01
CA ASP A 180 1.29 -6.05 8.24
C ASP A 180 2.52 -6.07 9.15
N VAL A 181 3.67 -6.37 8.52
CA VAL A 181 4.99 -6.40 9.17
C VAL A 181 5.56 -5.00 9.40
N PHE A 182 5.03 -4.00 8.71
CA PHE A 182 5.52 -2.62 8.79
C PHE A 182 4.92 -1.85 9.95
N ARG A 183 3.66 -2.09 10.33
CA ARG A 183 3.03 -1.42 11.48
C ARG A 183 3.31 -2.10 12.83
N LYS A 184 3.65 -3.39 12.84
CA LYS A 184 3.87 -4.15 14.08
C LYS A 184 4.80 -5.34 13.90
N GLY A 185 5.29 -5.89 15.01
CA GLY A 185 6.11 -7.09 15.03
C GLY A 185 7.60 -6.81 14.76
N THR A 186 8.34 -7.86 14.39
CA THR A 186 9.81 -7.79 14.40
C THR A 186 10.37 -6.86 13.34
N VAL A 187 9.80 -6.86 12.12
CA VAL A 187 10.25 -5.97 11.04
C VAL A 187 10.02 -4.51 11.42
N ASN A 188 8.84 -4.17 11.96
CA ASN A 188 8.56 -2.84 12.49
C ASN A 188 9.59 -2.43 13.56
N ASN A 189 9.89 -3.28 14.54
CA ASN A 189 10.88 -2.97 15.58
C ASN A 189 12.27 -2.69 15.00
N ILE A 190 12.70 -3.44 13.98
CA ILE A 190 13.95 -3.18 13.26
C ILE A 190 13.89 -1.82 12.56
N LEU A 191 12.81 -1.51 11.84
CA LEU A 191 12.64 -0.21 11.18
C LEU A 191 12.58 0.96 12.16
N LYS A 192 12.00 0.78 13.36
CA LYS A 192 12.06 1.78 14.43
C LYS A 192 13.50 2.07 14.85
N SER A 193 14.33 1.03 15.01
CA SER A 193 15.76 1.22 15.32
C SER A 193 16.51 1.97 14.21
N PHE A 194 16.05 1.84 12.96
CA PHE A 194 16.63 2.51 11.81
C PHE A 194 16.23 4.00 11.71
N SER A 195 15.20 4.42 12.45
CA SER A 195 14.70 5.81 12.46
C SER A 195 15.56 6.77 13.29
N GLU A 196 16.46 6.28 14.14
CA GLU A 196 17.24 7.12 15.08
C GLU A 196 18.03 8.28 14.43
N PRO A 197 18.70 8.10 13.27
CA PRO A 197 19.35 9.22 12.58
C PRO A 197 18.36 10.32 12.17
N TYR A 198 17.16 9.96 11.75
CA TYR A 198 16.09 10.90 11.39
C TYR A 198 15.57 11.60 12.64
N LYS A 199 15.25 10.85 13.70
CA LYS A 199 14.82 11.41 14.99
C LYS A 199 15.83 12.42 15.52
N LYS A 200 17.13 12.12 15.47
CA LYS A 200 18.19 13.06 15.89
C LYS A 200 18.17 14.36 15.07
N ALA A 201 18.05 14.27 13.74
CA ALA A 201 18.01 15.43 12.87
C ALA A 201 16.77 16.30 13.14
N ILE A 202 15.59 15.69 13.28
CA ILE A 202 14.33 16.39 13.52
C ILE A 202 14.28 16.98 14.93
N ARG A 203 14.74 16.26 15.96
CA ARG A 203 14.88 16.78 17.33
C ARG A 203 15.77 18.02 17.39
N SER A 204 16.89 18.02 16.65
CA SER A 204 17.76 19.19 16.55
C SER A 204 17.10 20.38 15.87
N TYR A 205 16.25 20.12 14.86
CA TYR A 205 15.50 21.14 14.15
C TYR A 205 14.40 21.76 15.03
N ILE A 206 13.58 20.93 15.66
CA ILE A 206 12.50 21.37 16.57
C ILE A 206 13.08 22.20 17.70
N LYS A 207 14.11 21.72 18.42
CA LYS A 207 14.75 22.48 19.51
C LYS A 207 15.26 23.87 19.09
N LYS A 208 15.62 24.03 17.81
CA LYS A 208 16.12 25.30 17.27
C LYS A 208 14.98 26.25 16.88
N GLN A 209 13.91 25.73 16.28
CA GLN A 209 12.85 26.53 15.66
C GLN A 209 11.59 26.66 16.53
N TYR A 210 11.24 25.63 17.29
CA TYR A 210 9.99 25.50 18.05
C TYR A 210 10.31 24.99 19.47
N LYS A 211 10.61 25.91 20.39
CA LYS A 211 11.03 25.57 21.77
C LYS A 211 9.89 25.03 22.64
N ASP A 212 8.66 25.31 22.23
CA ASP A 212 7.40 24.93 22.85
C ASP A 212 6.90 23.53 22.46
N GLU A 213 7.52 22.92 21.44
CA GLU A 213 7.15 21.60 20.93
C GLU A 213 7.96 20.49 21.61
N ASP A 214 7.30 19.41 22.02
CA ASP A 214 7.99 18.18 22.42
C ASP A 214 8.40 17.40 21.15
N PRO A 215 9.70 17.20 20.89
CA PRO A 215 10.12 16.45 19.71
C PRO A 215 9.63 15.01 19.65
N ARG A 216 9.19 14.43 20.78
CA ARG A 216 8.68 13.06 20.86
C ARG A 216 7.32 12.90 20.18
N ASP A 217 6.53 13.97 20.07
CA ASP A 217 5.21 13.95 19.44
C ASP A 217 5.30 13.62 17.94
N TRP A 218 6.48 13.82 17.36
CA TRP A 218 6.77 13.58 15.95
C TRP A 218 7.41 12.22 15.65
N ASP A 219 7.73 11.41 16.67
CA ASP A 219 8.44 10.13 16.48
C ASP A 219 7.64 9.15 15.59
N GLU A 220 6.32 9.04 15.76
CA GLU A 220 5.47 8.17 14.94
C GLU A 220 5.37 8.66 13.48
N TYR A 221 5.29 9.97 13.27
CA TYR A 221 5.26 10.56 11.93
C TYR A 221 6.57 10.33 11.17
N ILE A 222 7.72 10.43 11.87
CA ILE A 222 9.03 10.10 11.32
C ILE A 222 9.09 8.63 10.90
N GLU A 223 8.69 7.71 11.79
CA GLU A 223 8.67 6.27 11.52
C GLU A 223 7.77 5.94 10.33
N THR A 224 6.59 6.56 10.26
CA THR A 224 5.63 6.39 9.15
C THR A 224 6.21 6.88 7.83
N SER A 225 6.86 8.04 7.80
CA SER A 225 7.48 8.60 6.59
C SER A 225 8.55 7.68 5.98
N ILE A 226 9.32 7.01 6.84
CA ILE A 226 10.33 6.02 6.43
C ILE A 226 9.66 4.76 5.86
N ILE A 227 8.64 4.24 6.55
CA ILE A 227 7.87 3.07 6.11
C ILE A 227 7.20 3.32 4.76
N GLN A 228 6.59 4.49 4.57
CA GLN A 228 5.96 4.88 3.31
C GLN A 228 6.98 4.95 2.18
N SER A 229 8.14 5.57 2.42
CA SER A 229 9.22 5.65 1.43
C SER A 229 9.76 4.27 1.03
N LEU A 230 9.94 3.37 2.00
CA LEU A 230 10.34 1.99 1.74
C LEU A 230 9.25 1.21 0.97
N SER A 231 7.99 1.35 1.37
CA SER A 231 6.86 0.69 0.72
C SER A 231 6.77 1.08 -0.76
N ARG A 232 6.97 2.38 -1.05
CA ARG A 232 7.01 2.90 -2.42
C ARG A 232 8.17 2.35 -3.25
N ILE A 233 9.35 2.16 -2.67
CA ILE A 233 10.47 1.48 -3.35
C ILE A 233 10.08 0.05 -3.72
N LEU A 234 9.48 -0.69 -2.79
CA LEU A 234 9.08 -2.08 -3.01
C LEU A 234 7.98 -2.19 -4.06
N LEU A 235 6.95 -1.34 -4.00
CA LEU A 235 5.86 -1.27 -4.99
C LEU A 235 6.39 -0.87 -6.38
N LYS A 236 7.25 0.15 -6.45
CA LYS A 236 7.81 0.59 -7.73
C LYS A 236 8.68 -0.50 -8.37
N THR A 237 9.41 -1.25 -7.55
CA THR A 237 10.23 -2.39 -8.01
C THR A 237 9.35 -3.55 -8.49
N GLN A 238 8.26 -3.86 -7.79
CA GLN A 238 7.28 -4.86 -8.21
C GLN A 238 6.73 -4.58 -9.61
N ASN A 239 6.45 -3.31 -9.91
CA ASN A 239 5.93 -2.87 -11.21
C ASN A 239 6.91 -3.01 -12.39
N TYR A 240 8.20 -3.29 -12.14
CA TYR A 240 9.14 -3.58 -13.22
C TYR A 240 9.02 -5.01 -13.75
N HIS A 241 8.37 -5.94 -13.03
CA HIS A 241 8.19 -7.33 -13.47
C HIS A 241 9.48 -8.10 -13.84
N HIS A 242 10.63 -7.68 -13.31
CA HIS A 242 11.92 -8.38 -13.47
C HIS A 242 12.43 -9.02 -12.14
N GLY A 243 11.65 -8.84 -11.06
CA GLY A 243 12.08 -9.14 -9.70
C GLY A 243 13.14 -8.16 -9.18
N GLY A 244 13.47 -8.25 -7.89
CA GLY A 244 14.43 -7.35 -7.25
C GLY A 244 14.81 -7.82 -5.85
N ALA A 245 15.89 -7.27 -5.31
CA ALA A 245 16.30 -7.51 -3.94
C ALA A 245 16.90 -6.26 -3.29
N PHE A 246 16.50 -6.00 -2.06
CA PHE A 246 17.02 -4.92 -1.23
C PHE A 246 17.55 -5.49 0.07
N LEU A 247 18.74 -5.04 0.47
CA LEU A 247 19.34 -5.39 1.75
C LEU A 247 19.56 -4.11 2.55
N ILE A 248 18.88 -3.97 3.68
CA ILE A 248 19.09 -2.90 4.64
C ILE A 248 19.90 -3.47 5.80
N THR A 249 21.08 -2.90 6.06
CA THR A 249 21.99 -3.44 7.08
C THR A 249 22.86 -2.35 7.68
N PRO A 250 23.28 -2.45 8.96
CA PRO A 250 24.41 -1.69 9.48
C PRO A 250 25.63 -1.98 8.60
N TYR A 251 25.92 -1.08 7.66
CA TYR A 251 26.72 -1.42 6.50
C TYR A 251 28.13 -1.88 6.88
N LYS A 252 28.43 -3.14 6.54
CA LYS A 252 29.76 -3.74 6.60
C LYS A 252 30.03 -4.41 5.25
N LYS A 253 31.15 -4.07 4.61
CA LYS A 253 31.53 -4.64 3.30
C LYS A 253 31.81 -6.15 3.37
N ALA A 254 32.08 -6.68 4.57
CA ALA A 254 32.35 -8.10 4.79
C ALA A 254 31.17 -8.99 4.30
N GLY A 255 31.48 -9.91 3.38
CA GLY A 255 30.49 -10.83 2.80
C GLY A 255 29.70 -10.26 1.61
N LEU A 256 29.97 -9.02 1.19
CA LEU A 256 29.34 -8.39 0.03
C LEU A 256 30.36 -8.11 -1.07
N ASN A 257 30.04 -8.51 -2.30
CA ASN A 257 30.75 -8.10 -3.50
C ASN A 257 29.93 -7.05 -4.24
N VAL A 258 30.19 -5.77 -3.96
CA VAL A 258 29.45 -4.66 -4.57
C VAL A 258 30.09 -4.33 -5.91
N LYS A 259 29.41 -4.65 -7.02
CA LYS A 259 29.94 -4.39 -8.37
C LYS A 259 29.95 -2.90 -8.72
N HIS A 260 28.90 -2.20 -8.32
CA HIS A 260 28.73 -0.77 -8.58
C HIS A 260 28.56 -0.04 -7.25
N GLU A 261 29.68 0.37 -6.67
CA GLU A 261 29.69 1.16 -5.44
C GLU A 261 29.25 2.60 -5.73
N LEU A 262 28.43 3.15 -4.84
CA LEU A 262 28.02 4.55 -4.91
C LEU A 262 27.64 5.06 -3.52
N SER A 263 27.62 6.38 -3.36
CA SER A 263 27.07 7.02 -2.18
C SER A 263 25.90 7.90 -2.59
N TYR A 264 24.69 7.42 -2.33
CA TYR A 264 23.46 8.16 -2.63
C TYR A 264 22.64 8.34 -1.36
N ASP A 265 22.49 9.60 -0.96
CA ASP A 265 21.80 10.00 0.28
C ASP A 265 20.62 10.93 0.05
N ARG A 266 20.26 11.18 -1.21
CA ARG A 266 19.20 12.14 -1.59
C ARG A 266 17.86 11.78 -0.97
N LEU A 267 17.45 10.51 -0.99
CA LEU A 267 16.20 10.07 -0.34
C LEU A 267 16.20 10.39 1.16
N CYS A 268 17.28 10.08 1.86
CA CYS A 268 17.41 10.36 3.29
C CYS A 268 17.27 11.86 3.59
N LYS A 269 17.95 12.70 2.81
CA LYS A 269 17.87 14.17 2.94
C LYS A 269 16.46 14.70 2.62
N ALA A 270 15.84 14.19 1.57
CA ALA A 270 14.51 14.61 1.13
C ALA A 270 13.44 14.24 2.18
N ILE A 271 13.50 13.04 2.77
CA ILE A 271 12.60 12.66 3.88
C ILE A 271 12.76 13.61 5.07
N ILE A 272 14.00 13.91 5.49
CA ILE A 272 14.26 14.85 6.59
C ILE A 272 13.66 16.23 6.28
N ASN A 273 13.92 16.76 5.09
CA ASN A 273 13.42 18.06 4.66
C ASN A 273 11.89 18.10 4.61
N TYR A 274 11.26 17.05 4.06
CA TYR A 274 9.81 16.92 3.98
C TYR A 274 9.16 16.92 5.36
N ILE A 275 9.74 16.19 6.33
CA ILE A 275 9.23 16.18 7.71
C ILE A 275 9.38 17.56 8.35
N GLN A 276 10.53 18.24 8.18
CA GLN A 276 10.73 19.59 8.71
C GLN A 276 9.71 20.59 8.16
N LEU A 277 9.45 20.54 6.85
CA LEU A 277 8.47 21.40 6.20
C LEU A 277 7.04 21.09 6.65
N ASN A 278 6.70 19.82 6.89
CA ASN A 278 5.40 19.44 7.46
C ASN A 278 5.22 19.96 8.89
N ILE A 279 6.25 19.88 9.73
CA ILE A 279 6.23 20.46 11.08
C ILE A 279 6.00 21.97 11.00
N SER A 280 6.75 22.68 10.13
CA SER A 280 6.55 24.12 9.95
C SER A 280 5.15 24.46 9.48
N HIS A 281 4.66 23.76 8.46
CA HIS A 281 3.33 23.96 7.91
C HIS A 281 2.25 23.75 8.98
N TYR A 282 2.34 22.66 9.74
CA TYR A 282 1.45 22.38 10.86
C TYR A 282 1.43 23.52 11.88
N LYS A 283 2.60 24.08 12.24
CA LYS A 283 2.67 25.22 13.16
C LYS A 283 2.02 26.48 12.60
N TYR A 284 2.24 26.80 11.32
CA TYR A 284 1.62 27.96 10.70
C TYR A 284 0.10 27.79 10.59
N SER A 285 -0.36 26.63 10.14
CA SER A 285 -1.78 26.34 9.97
C SER A 285 -2.52 26.34 11.31
N ASN A 286 -1.93 25.74 12.35
CA ASN A 286 -2.51 25.77 13.70
C ASN A 286 -2.54 27.18 14.31
N ALA A 287 -1.54 28.01 14.08
CA ALA A 287 -1.55 29.40 14.54
C ALA A 287 -2.71 30.17 13.88
N ILE A 288 -2.88 30.01 12.57
CA ILE A 288 -4.00 30.62 11.82
C ILE A 288 -5.34 30.13 12.38
N ALA A 289 -5.53 28.81 12.48
CA ALA A 289 -6.78 28.21 12.93
C ALA A 289 -7.17 28.59 14.36
N ASN A 290 -6.20 28.56 15.30
CA ASN A 290 -6.49 28.77 16.71
C ASN A 290 -6.65 30.25 17.09
N GLU A 291 -5.86 31.13 16.47
CA GLU A 291 -5.78 32.55 16.86
C GLU A 291 -6.67 33.44 15.99
N PHE A 292 -6.91 33.07 14.73
CA PHE A 292 -7.54 33.97 13.75
C PHE A 292 -8.83 33.43 13.13
N SER A 293 -9.10 32.12 13.16
CA SER A 293 -10.33 31.57 12.53
C SER A 293 -11.59 31.59 13.42
N LYS A 294 -11.50 32.03 14.68
CA LYS A 294 -12.64 32.03 15.63
C LYS A 294 -13.51 33.29 15.60
N ASP A 295 -12.99 34.40 15.10
CA ASP A 295 -13.72 35.67 14.95
C ASP A 295 -13.45 36.21 13.55
N GLU A 296 -14.50 36.40 12.75
CA GLU A 296 -14.40 36.91 11.37
C GLU A 296 -13.71 38.28 11.27
N LYS A 297 -13.61 39.02 12.38
CA LYS A 297 -12.90 40.31 12.45
C LYS A 297 -11.38 40.16 12.59
N ASN A 298 -10.87 38.98 12.93
CA ASN A 298 -9.45 38.75 13.11
C ASN A 298 -8.76 38.57 11.75
N LEU A 299 -8.02 39.59 11.35
CA LEU A 299 -7.21 39.54 10.12
C LEU A 299 -5.97 38.68 10.34
N VAL A 300 -5.81 37.64 9.52
CA VAL A 300 -4.60 36.81 9.51
C VAL A 300 -3.40 37.67 9.10
N PRO A 301 -2.29 37.68 9.86
CA PRO A 301 -1.08 38.38 9.46
C PRO A 301 -0.56 37.88 8.11
N VAL A 302 -0.29 38.81 7.18
CA VAL A 302 0.19 38.50 5.83
C VAL A 302 1.44 37.62 5.87
N SER A 303 2.36 37.89 6.80
CA SER A 303 3.58 37.09 6.98
C SER A 303 3.29 35.64 7.34
N LEU A 304 2.27 35.38 8.16
CA LEU A 304 1.88 34.03 8.59
C LEU A 304 1.21 33.27 7.44
N TYR A 305 0.26 33.92 6.75
CA TYR A 305 -0.38 33.36 5.55
C TYR A 305 0.63 33.06 4.44
N VAL A 306 1.56 33.98 4.16
CA VAL A 306 2.64 33.76 3.18
C VAL A 306 3.54 32.61 3.62
N SER A 307 3.88 32.51 4.91
CA SER A 307 4.72 31.42 5.42
C SER A 307 4.04 30.05 5.27
N GLU A 308 2.74 29.96 5.56
CA GLU A 308 1.94 28.75 5.34
C GLU A 308 1.94 28.35 3.86
N ASN A 309 1.61 29.27 2.95
CA ASN A 309 1.58 29.01 1.51
C ASN A 309 2.95 28.61 0.95
N VAL A 310 4.02 29.28 1.37
CA VAL A 310 5.39 28.95 0.96
C VAL A 310 5.79 27.57 1.49
N SER A 311 5.42 27.23 2.72
CA SER A 311 5.69 25.91 3.29
C SER A 311 4.95 24.80 2.52
N GLU A 312 3.71 25.05 2.10
CA GLU A 312 2.91 24.10 1.30
C GLU A 312 3.51 23.89 -0.09
N ALA A 313 3.90 24.95 -0.78
CA ALA A 313 4.58 24.86 -2.07
C ALA A 313 5.89 24.03 -1.97
N LYS A 314 6.70 24.29 -0.93
CA LYS A 314 7.95 23.55 -0.69
C LYS A 314 7.71 22.09 -0.29
N LYS A 315 6.63 21.78 0.45
CA LYS A 315 6.22 20.39 0.73
C LYS A 315 5.97 19.64 -0.56
N LYS A 316 5.26 20.25 -1.51
CA LYS A 316 4.98 19.67 -2.83
C LYS A 316 6.28 19.41 -3.61
N GLU A 317 7.18 20.39 -3.70
CA GLU A 317 8.48 20.22 -4.36
C GLU A 317 9.32 19.09 -3.72
N THR A 318 9.32 19.00 -2.39
CA THR A 318 10.08 17.96 -1.68
C THR A 318 9.41 16.59 -1.84
N SER A 319 8.07 16.54 -1.92
CA SER A 319 7.34 15.31 -2.26
C SER A 319 7.77 14.80 -3.64
N ASP A 320 7.82 15.67 -4.65
CA ASP A 320 8.31 15.34 -6.00
C ASP A 320 9.78 14.88 -6.01
N GLU A 321 10.63 15.49 -5.18
CA GLU A 321 12.00 15.00 -4.95
C GLU A 321 12.01 13.56 -4.41
N ILE A 322 11.18 13.25 -3.41
CA ILE A 322 11.04 11.89 -2.87
C ILE A 322 10.55 10.93 -3.98
N LYS A 323 9.56 11.33 -4.80
CA LYS A 323 9.09 10.53 -5.96
C LYS A 323 10.26 10.20 -6.90
N GLY A 324 11.06 11.20 -7.25
CA GLY A 324 12.24 11.06 -8.10
C GLY A 324 13.30 10.14 -7.49
N ALA A 325 13.58 10.28 -6.20
CA ALA A 325 14.57 9.47 -5.48
C ALA A 325 14.14 8.00 -5.37
N ILE A 326 12.87 7.73 -5.11
CA ILE A 326 12.30 6.38 -5.09
C ILE A 326 12.41 5.72 -6.46
N ARG A 327 12.06 6.43 -7.54
CA ARG A 327 12.21 5.93 -8.92
C ARG A 327 13.66 5.58 -9.23
N PHE A 328 14.60 6.44 -8.82
CA PHE A 328 16.03 6.19 -9.00
C PHE A 328 16.49 4.94 -8.23
N ILE A 329 16.16 4.81 -6.95
CA ILE A 329 16.57 3.65 -6.14
C ILE A 329 15.97 2.36 -6.69
N SER A 330 14.70 2.40 -7.09
CA SER A 330 14.00 1.24 -7.62
C SER A 330 14.63 0.77 -8.93
N SER A 331 15.06 1.68 -9.82
CA SER A 331 15.69 1.30 -11.09
C SER A 331 17.05 0.62 -10.92
N LEU A 332 17.76 0.87 -9.80
CA LEU A 332 19.01 0.16 -9.48
C LEU A 332 18.80 -1.35 -9.27
N SER A 333 17.57 -1.76 -8.94
CA SER A 333 17.21 -3.18 -8.75
C SER A 333 17.03 -3.95 -10.06
N CYS A 334 16.96 -3.25 -11.21
CA CYS A 334 16.81 -3.87 -12.52
C CYS A 334 18.07 -4.59 -13.03
N ILE A 335 19.19 -4.47 -12.31
CA ILE A 335 20.44 -5.18 -12.62
C ILE A 335 20.56 -6.40 -11.71
N ASP A 336 21.12 -7.48 -12.25
CA ASP A 336 21.36 -8.72 -11.51
C ASP A 336 22.18 -8.51 -10.23
N GLY A 337 21.57 -8.90 -9.11
CA GLY A 337 22.13 -8.78 -7.77
C GLY A 337 21.11 -8.16 -6.82
N LEU A 338 21.62 -7.45 -5.81
CA LEU A 338 20.78 -6.69 -4.88
C LEU A 338 21.30 -5.26 -4.70
N VAL A 339 20.40 -4.38 -4.27
CA VAL A 339 20.70 -3.02 -3.83
C VAL A 339 20.97 -3.03 -2.34
N VAL A 340 22.11 -2.49 -1.93
CA VAL A 340 22.50 -2.39 -0.51
C VAL A 340 22.21 -0.99 0.00
N LEU A 341 21.46 -0.91 1.09
CA LEU A 341 21.20 0.32 1.83
C LEU A 341 21.77 0.23 3.24
N SER A 342 22.25 1.35 3.75
CA SER A 342 22.43 1.51 5.20
C SER A 342 21.08 1.66 5.90
N THR A 343 21.09 1.58 7.23
CA THR A 343 19.89 1.69 8.07
C THR A 343 19.14 3.01 7.88
N ASP A 344 19.82 4.08 7.48
CA ASP A 344 19.24 5.39 7.12
C ASP A 344 18.83 5.50 5.63
N LEU A 345 18.52 4.37 4.97
CA LEU A 345 18.10 4.27 3.57
C LEU A 345 19.04 4.96 2.54
N LYS A 346 20.32 5.14 2.87
CA LYS A 346 21.33 5.60 1.90
C LYS A 346 21.84 4.41 1.10
N VAL A 347 21.85 4.53 -0.23
CA VAL A 347 22.35 3.46 -1.09
C VAL A 347 23.87 3.45 -1.06
N LYS A 348 24.44 2.25 -0.85
CA LYS A 348 25.88 1.98 -0.82
C LYS A 348 26.38 1.33 -2.11
N GLY A 349 25.47 0.73 -2.87
CA GLY A 349 25.76 0.18 -4.19
C GLY A 349 24.66 -0.76 -4.68
N PHE A 350 24.79 -1.20 -5.93
CA PHE A 350 23.88 -2.14 -6.60
C PHE A 350 24.65 -3.18 -7.40
N GLY A 351 23.93 -4.16 -7.95
CA GLY A 351 24.52 -5.33 -8.58
C GLY A 351 25.34 -6.17 -7.58
N THR A 352 24.98 -6.10 -6.30
CA THR A 352 25.74 -6.72 -5.22
C THR A 352 25.50 -8.23 -5.18
N VAL A 353 26.58 -9.00 -5.07
CA VAL A 353 26.54 -10.44 -4.87
C VAL A 353 26.94 -10.76 -3.42
N ILE A 354 26.11 -11.51 -2.71
CA ILE A 354 26.46 -12.03 -1.39
C ILE A 354 27.46 -13.17 -1.58
N ARG A 355 28.66 -13.03 -1.02
CA ARG A 355 29.66 -14.10 -1.02
C ARG A 355 29.22 -15.12 0.03
N SER A 356 28.79 -16.28 -0.45
CA SER A 356 28.09 -17.34 0.29
C SER A 356 28.69 -17.59 1.69
N LYS A 357 27.80 -17.70 2.68
CA LYS A 357 28.05 -18.06 4.09
C LYS A 357 27.20 -19.30 4.41
N PRO A 358 27.39 -19.98 5.57
CA PRO A 358 26.52 -21.09 5.94
C PRO A 358 25.04 -20.69 5.92
N LEU A 359 24.22 -21.49 5.24
CA LEU A 359 22.76 -21.41 5.29
C LEU A 359 22.26 -22.06 6.59
N PRO A 360 21.16 -21.57 7.18
CA PRO A 360 20.51 -22.30 8.26
C PRO A 360 19.91 -23.61 7.74
N GLN A 361 19.77 -24.61 8.60
CA GLN A 361 19.13 -25.88 8.26
C GLN A 361 17.66 -25.68 7.84
N TYR A 362 16.98 -24.74 8.51
CA TYR A 362 15.58 -24.41 8.26
C TYR A 362 15.38 -22.90 8.16
N VAL A 363 14.42 -22.50 7.34
CA VAL A 363 13.82 -21.17 7.37
C VAL A 363 12.38 -21.27 7.88
N TYR A 364 11.90 -20.22 8.54
CA TYR A 364 10.60 -20.23 9.21
C TYR A 364 9.66 -19.26 8.50
N VAL A 365 8.66 -19.79 7.81
CA VAL A 365 7.60 -18.97 7.20
C VAL A 365 6.59 -18.58 8.27
N CYS A 366 6.44 -17.29 8.53
CA CYS A 366 5.58 -16.77 9.59
C CYS A 366 4.31 -16.14 9.00
N ARG A 367 3.14 -16.55 9.53
CA ARG A 367 1.83 -16.03 9.10
C ARG A 367 1.32 -14.85 9.95
N SER A 368 2.11 -14.39 10.92
CA SER A 368 1.82 -13.23 11.76
C SER A 368 2.98 -12.26 11.81
N ALA A 369 2.68 -10.98 11.98
CA ALA A 369 3.71 -9.93 12.04
C ALA A 369 4.67 -10.12 13.22
N THR A 370 4.15 -10.59 14.36
CA THR A 370 4.96 -11.02 15.51
C THR A 370 5.31 -12.49 15.37
N VAL A 371 6.58 -12.83 15.59
CA VAL A 371 7.04 -14.22 15.58
C VAL A 371 6.52 -14.95 16.81
N ARG A 372 5.82 -16.05 16.59
CA ARG A 372 5.31 -16.95 17.64
C ARG A 372 5.45 -18.38 17.15
N ASP A 373 5.79 -19.29 18.04
CA ASP A 373 6.04 -20.70 17.68
C ASP A 373 4.82 -21.38 17.04
N ASP A 374 3.61 -21.00 17.45
CA ASP A 374 2.36 -21.52 16.87
C ASP A 374 2.00 -20.94 15.49
N LYS A 375 2.76 -19.94 15.00
CA LYS A 375 2.51 -19.22 13.75
C LYS A 375 3.63 -19.33 12.73
N VAL A 376 4.66 -20.11 13.04
CA VAL A 376 5.79 -20.37 12.15
C VAL A 376 5.74 -21.80 11.61
N THR A 377 6.20 -21.98 10.39
CA THR A 377 6.36 -23.31 9.78
C THR A 377 7.79 -23.44 9.29
N ALA A 378 8.49 -24.49 9.74
CA ALA A 378 9.84 -24.79 9.30
C ALA A 378 9.82 -25.34 7.86
N VAL A 379 10.64 -24.76 7.00
CA VAL A 379 10.74 -25.08 5.59
C VAL A 379 12.21 -25.23 5.22
N SER A 380 12.52 -26.13 4.29
CA SER A 380 13.88 -26.26 3.76
C SER A 380 14.22 -25.03 2.90
N PRO A 381 15.40 -24.40 3.09
CA PRO A 381 15.86 -23.30 2.23
C PRO A 381 15.81 -23.64 0.73
N ASN A 382 16.01 -24.91 0.37
CA ASN A 382 16.05 -25.38 -1.02
C ASN A 382 14.70 -25.30 -1.74
N GLN A 383 13.60 -25.04 -1.03
CA GLN A 383 12.29 -24.78 -1.66
C GLN A 383 12.20 -23.38 -2.29
N PHE A 384 13.18 -22.51 -2.06
CA PHE A 384 13.21 -21.16 -2.58
C PHE A 384 14.30 -20.97 -3.65
N GLY A 385 14.10 -20.01 -4.55
CA GLY A 385 15.07 -19.69 -5.59
C GLY A 385 16.40 -19.12 -5.07
N THR A 386 17.39 -19.03 -5.96
CA THR A 386 18.78 -18.60 -5.65
C THR A 386 18.87 -17.23 -4.98
N ARG A 387 18.05 -16.25 -5.41
CA ARG A 387 17.97 -14.91 -4.81
C ARG A 387 17.54 -14.96 -3.34
N HIS A 388 16.59 -15.83 -3.01
CA HIS A 388 16.15 -16.04 -1.64
C HIS A 388 17.24 -16.70 -0.81
N CYS A 389 17.84 -17.79 -1.30
CA CYS A 389 18.92 -18.49 -0.61
C CYS A 389 20.11 -17.55 -0.31
N SER A 390 20.48 -16.71 -1.28
CA SER A 390 21.50 -15.68 -1.10
C SER A 390 21.14 -14.73 0.05
N MET A 391 19.91 -14.19 0.05
CA MET A 391 19.42 -13.33 1.12
C MET A 391 19.37 -14.03 2.49
N PHE A 392 18.95 -15.30 2.53
CA PHE A 392 18.92 -16.13 3.74
C PHE A 392 20.31 -16.25 4.35
N SER A 393 21.31 -16.55 3.52
CA SER A 393 22.71 -16.64 3.91
C SER A 393 23.18 -15.32 4.53
N TYR A 394 22.79 -14.15 4.00
CA TYR A 394 23.22 -12.89 4.60
C TYR A 394 22.51 -12.60 5.91
N CYS A 395 21.17 -12.68 5.92
CA CYS A 395 20.37 -12.37 7.10
C CYS A 395 20.66 -13.30 8.28
N TRP A 396 20.93 -14.57 8.01
CA TRP A 396 21.32 -15.54 9.03
C TRP A 396 22.63 -15.15 9.73
N ASN A 397 23.61 -14.67 8.97
CA ASN A 397 24.96 -14.43 9.47
C ASN A 397 25.22 -12.98 9.89
N ASN A 398 24.23 -12.08 9.80
CA ASN A 398 24.37 -10.68 10.13
C ASN A 398 23.11 -10.19 10.86
N ASN A 399 23.13 -10.25 12.20
CA ASN A 399 22.02 -9.80 13.04
C ASN A 399 21.72 -8.30 12.81
N GLY A 400 20.44 -7.95 12.82
CA GLY A 400 19.97 -6.58 12.55
C GLY A 400 19.92 -6.22 11.06
N SER A 401 20.15 -7.18 10.16
CA SER A 401 19.90 -6.98 8.73
C SER A 401 18.46 -7.33 8.36
N LEU A 402 17.92 -6.61 7.38
CA LEU A 402 16.57 -6.77 6.85
C LEU A 402 16.65 -6.91 5.33
N GLY A 403 16.23 -8.07 4.83
CA GLY A 403 16.19 -8.39 3.42
C GLY A 403 14.78 -8.28 2.87
N PHE A 404 14.65 -7.71 1.68
CA PHE A 404 13.44 -7.79 0.86
C PHE A 404 13.77 -8.48 -0.45
N VAL A 405 12.94 -9.46 -0.82
CA VAL A 405 13.01 -10.12 -2.12
C VAL A 405 11.67 -9.93 -2.82
N ILE A 406 11.74 -9.38 -4.03
CA ILE A 406 10.60 -9.20 -4.93
C ILE A 406 10.78 -10.25 -6.03
N SER A 407 9.80 -11.15 -6.15
CA SER A 407 9.76 -12.15 -7.22
C SER A 407 9.32 -11.53 -8.54
N GLN A 408 9.60 -12.21 -9.65
CA GLN A 408 9.13 -11.79 -10.97
C GLN A 408 7.59 -11.76 -11.04
N ASP A 409 6.94 -12.71 -10.36
CA ASP A 409 5.48 -12.85 -10.23
C ASP A 409 4.88 -11.90 -9.17
N GLY A 410 5.63 -10.87 -8.77
CA GLY A 410 5.16 -9.79 -7.91
C GLY A 410 5.14 -10.05 -6.41
N ASP A 411 5.40 -11.26 -5.92
CA ASP A 411 5.44 -11.48 -4.45
C ASP A 411 6.59 -10.75 -3.79
N ILE A 412 6.27 -10.01 -2.74
CA ILE A 412 7.23 -9.30 -1.89
C ILE A 412 7.37 -10.08 -0.59
N ARG A 413 8.60 -10.44 -0.24
CA ARG A 413 8.93 -11.16 0.99
C ARG A 413 9.89 -10.36 1.85
N ALA A 414 9.63 -10.31 3.15
CA ALA A 414 10.56 -9.75 4.14
C ALA A 414 11.31 -10.89 4.85
N ILE A 415 12.60 -10.70 5.10
CA ILE A 415 13.49 -11.71 5.65
C ILE A 415 14.37 -11.07 6.72
N THR A 416 14.39 -11.64 7.93
CA THR A 416 15.35 -11.26 8.97
C THR A 416 15.60 -12.39 9.95
N ARG A 417 16.70 -12.32 10.69
CA ARG A 417 17.00 -13.26 11.77
C ARG A 417 16.39 -12.77 13.07
N VAL A 418 15.65 -13.66 13.74
CA VAL A 418 15.04 -13.45 15.04
C VAL A 418 15.58 -14.52 15.97
N GLU A 419 16.44 -14.14 16.91
CA GLU A 419 17.14 -15.05 17.81
C GLU A 419 17.91 -16.15 17.03
N ASP A 420 17.49 -17.40 17.14
CA ASP A 420 18.04 -18.58 16.47
C ASP A 420 17.25 -19.01 15.23
N LYS A 421 16.26 -18.21 14.78
CA LYS A 421 15.41 -18.51 13.63
C LYS A 421 15.62 -17.50 12.51
N LEU A 422 15.80 -17.98 11.28
CA LEU A 422 15.67 -17.14 10.10
C LEU A 422 14.20 -17.11 9.68
N VAL A 423 13.56 -15.94 9.80
CA VAL A 423 12.12 -15.79 9.59
C VAL A 423 11.84 -15.10 8.26
N ILE A 424 10.81 -15.60 7.56
CA ILE A 424 10.32 -15.08 6.30
C ILE A 424 8.84 -14.74 6.46
N TRP A 425 8.45 -13.56 5.98
CA TRP A 425 7.05 -13.18 5.83
C TRP A 425 6.70 -13.09 4.35
N GLU A 426 5.63 -13.77 3.97
CA GLU A 426 5.05 -13.74 2.63
C GLU A 426 3.75 -12.93 2.65
N ASN A 427 3.31 -12.45 1.48
CA ASN A 427 2.10 -11.64 1.34
C ASN A 427 2.08 -10.48 2.34
N ILE A 428 3.19 -9.75 2.43
CA ILE A 428 3.29 -8.61 3.35
C ILE A 428 2.46 -7.44 2.83
N LYS A 429 1.84 -6.70 3.75
CA LYS A 429 1.05 -5.52 3.40
C LYS A 429 1.99 -4.36 3.06
N VAL A 430 2.16 -4.08 1.77
CA VAL A 430 2.98 -2.95 1.28
C VAL A 430 2.13 -1.77 0.80
N GLN A 431 0.85 -1.98 0.48
CA GLN A 431 -0.07 -0.91 0.08
C GLN A 431 -0.89 -0.37 1.26
N GLN A 432 -1.41 0.84 1.09
CA GLN A 432 -2.24 1.54 2.07
C GLN A 432 -3.68 1.00 2.11
N PHE A 433 -3.87 -0.26 2.52
CA PHE A 433 -5.23 -0.75 2.76
C PHE A 433 -5.82 -0.14 4.02
N ILE A 434 -7.02 0.42 3.92
CA ILE A 434 -7.79 1.02 5.02
C ILE A 434 -9.08 0.22 5.15
N LYS A 435 -9.52 -0.03 6.39
CA LYS A 435 -10.79 -0.74 6.59
C LYS A 435 -11.94 0.12 6.07
N SER A 436 -12.86 -0.49 5.35
CA SER A 436 -14.04 0.21 4.84
C SER A 436 -15.01 0.48 5.99
N GLU A 437 -15.57 1.68 6.01
CA GLU A 437 -16.64 2.06 6.94
C GLU A 437 -17.97 1.38 6.58
N LYS A 438 -18.13 0.95 5.31
CA LYS A 438 -19.32 0.25 4.82
C LYS A 438 -19.49 -1.15 5.42
N ILE A 439 -18.41 -1.75 5.96
CA ILE A 439 -18.47 -3.06 6.64
C ILE A 439 -18.78 -2.85 8.12
N SER A 440 -19.99 -3.23 8.53
CA SER A 440 -20.38 -3.19 9.95
C SER A 440 -19.43 -4.06 10.79
N LYS A 441 -18.88 -3.47 11.86
CA LYS A 441 -18.23 -4.23 12.92
C LYS A 441 -19.33 -4.87 13.78
N PRO A 442 -19.18 -6.12 14.26
CA PRO A 442 -19.99 -6.55 15.39
C PRO A 442 -19.71 -5.55 16.54
N LEU A 443 -20.79 -4.99 17.10
CA LEU A 443 -20.74 -4.11 18.26
C LEU A 443 -20.05 -4.85 19.42
N HIS A 444 -18.73 -4.68 19.55
CA HIS A 444 -18.12 -4.84 20.85
C HIS A 444 -18.53 -3.60 21.65
N ILE A 445 -19.51 -3.78 22.54
CA ILE A 445 -19.78 -2.85 23.63
C ILE A 445 -18.52 -2.85 24.49
N LYS A 446 -17.61 -1.93 24.17
CA LYS A 446 -16.53 -1.51 25.06
C LYS A 446 -17.00 -0.22 25.71
N SER A 447 -16.99 -0.25 27.04
CA SER A 447 -17.33 0.84 27.95
C SER A 447 -16.78 2.19 27.50
N ASP A 448 -17.55 3.24 27.77
CA ASP A 448 -17.42 4.64 27.32
C ASP A 448 -16.11 5.40 27.67
N LEU A 449 -15.00 4.72 27.95
CA LEU A 449 -13.69 5.36 28.14
C LEU A 449 -12.89 5.58 26.85
N ASP A 450 -13.19 4.88 25.74
CA ASP A 450 -12.37 4.94 24.50
C ASP A 450 -12.89 5.95 23.45
N LYS A 451 -13.98 6.69 23.72
CA LYS A 451 -14.56 7.68 22.79
C LYS A 451 -13.90 9.06 22.82
N GLN A 452 -12.92 9.30 23.70
CA GLN A 452 -12.28 10.62 23.85
C GLN A 452 -11.00 10.83 23.00
N LEU A 453 -10.54 9.86 22.19
CA LEU A 453 -9.26 9.96 21.45
C LEU A 453 -9.39 10.04 19.92
N ALA A 454 -10.58 10.29 19.37
CA ALA A 454 -10.74 10.40 17.91
C ALA A 454 -11.88 11.35 17.49
N GLN A 455 -11.75 12.65 17.75
CA GLN A 455 -12.36 13.72 16.95
C GLN A 455 -11.47 14.97 16.98
N PRO A 456 -11.34 15.72 15.86
CA PRO A 456 -10.80 17.07 15.89
C PRO A 456 -11.85 18.00 16.53
N ILE A 457 -11.43 18.78 17.53
CA ILE A 457 -12.31 19.60 18.36
C ILE A 457 -12.65 20.91 17.64
N ALA A 458 -13.94 21.06 17.26
CA ALA A 458 -14.66 22.32 17.06
C ALA A 458 -16.11 22.08 17.56
N SER A 459 -16.45 22.52 18.79
CA SER A 459 -17.29 23.70 19.15
C SER A 459 -18.81 23.36 19.08
N GLU A 460 -19.67 23.45 20.12
CA GLU A 460 -20.06 24.61 20.94
C GLU A 460 -21.13 24.26 22.03
N HIS A 461 -21.18 25.09 23.09
CA HIS A 461 -22.30 25.58 23.94
C HIS A 461 -23.35 24.70 24.66
N GLN A 462 -23.59 25.03 25.96
CA GLN A 462 -24.80 25.64 26.57
C GLN A 462 -24.67 25.49 28.11
N GLU A 463 -25.12 26.36 29.02
CA GLU A 463 -25.97 27.55 29.04
C GLU A 463 -25.71 28.24 30.40
N ASP A 464 -25.65 29.57 30.43
CA ASP A 464 -26.27 30.46 31.43
C ASP A 464 -26.20 31.92 30.91
#